data_AF-A0A2I0XA73-F1
#
_entry.id   AF-A0A2I0XA73-F1
#
_cell.length_a   1.000
_cell.length_b   1.000
_cell.length_c   1.000
_cell.angle_alpha   90.00
_cell.angle_beta   90.00
_cell.angle_gamma   90.00
#
_symmetry.space_group_name_H-M   'P 1'
#
loop_
_entity.id
_entity.type
_entity.pdbx_description
1 polymer ?
#
loop_
_entity_poly.entity_id
_entity_poly.type
_entity_poly.pdbx_seq_one_letter_code
_entity_poly.pdbx_strand_id
1 'polypeptide(L)'
;MRNWRRNEQDEKFGCSQTNIVPYMKSSPILKQAAKFYSRKLYVFFENEFLHGLGGLCVENTSSDLSRFFVWNIDNSTDSHIWIVNFNSLEGSIECSCAKFEMMGILCAHCMRVMRQLDIVNIPIKYLLSRWSANARKDLYSGGKIPCLGMNACQLISGSSNLIFRNYVCRFAYKISTEA
;
A
#
# COMPACT_ATOMS: atom_id res chain seq x y z
N MET A 1 2.99 -19.01 36.15
CA MET A 1 1.88 -18.57 35.26
C MET A 1 1.54 -17.06 35.30
N ARG A 2 1.79 -16.30 36.38
CA ARG A 2 1.39 -14.88 36.47
C ARG A 2 2.25 -13.90 35.62
N ASN A 3 3.53 -14.20 35.39
CA ASN A 3 4.41 -13.35 34.58
C ASN A 3 4.04 -13.31 33.10
N TRP A 4 3.56 -14.41 32.52
CA TRP A 4 3.16 -14.44 31.10
C TRP A 4 1.99 -13.51 30.79
N ARG A 5 1.01 -13.39 31.70
CA ARG A 5 -0.12 -12.46 31.53
C ARG A 5 0.29 -10.99 31.70
N ARG A 6 1.28 -10.71 32.57
CA ARG A 6 1.86 -9.36 32.69
C ARG A 6 2.65 -9.01 31.44
N ASN A 7 3.55 -9.87 30.98
CA ASN A 7 4.30 -9.63 29.75
C ASN A 7 3.39 -9.41 28.52
N GLU A 8 2.31 -10.18 28.39
CA GLU A 8 1.37 -9.99 27.28
C GLU A 8 0.56 -8.68 27.41
N GLN A 9 0.28 -8.24 28.65
CA GLN A 9 -0.29 -6.91 28.90
C GLN A 9 0.73 -5.81 28.62
N ASP A 10 1.96 -5.94 29.09
CA ASP A 10 3.04 -4.96 28.91
C ASP A 10 3.43 -4.81 27.43
N GLU A 11 3.45 -5.90 26.65
CA GLU A 11 3.61 -5.85 25.20
C GLU A 11 2.41 -5.19 24.50
N LYS A 12 1.18 -5.44 24.97
CA LYS A 12 -0.03 -4.76 24.48
C LYS A 12 -0.02 -3.27 24.85
N PHE A 13 0.48 -2.90 26.03
CA PHE A 13 0.63 -1.52 26.51
C PHE A 13 1.73 -0.78 25.75
N GLY A 14 2.91 -1.38 25.53
CA GLY A 14 3.99 -0.78 24.75
C GLY A 14 3.64 -0.58 23.27
N CYS A 15 2.86 -1.50 22.69
CA CYS A 15 2.39 -1.39 21.31
C CYS A 15 1.34 -0.28 21.11
N SER A 16 0.63 0.13 22.17
CA SER A 16 -0.46 1.12 22.12
C SER A 16 -0.04 2.55 22.50
N GLN A 17 1.12 2.75 23.16
CA GLN A 17 1.49 4.06 23.70
C GLN A 17 2.40 4.92 22.79
N THR A 18 3.05 4.36 21.78
CA THR A 18 3.89 5.15 20.87
C THR A 18 3.24 5.26 19.50
N ASN A 19 3.17 6.47 18.96
CA ASN A 19 2.80 6.68 17.56
C ASN A 19 3.83 6.00 16.65
N ILE A 20 3.37 5.40 15.55
CA ILE A 20 4.27 4.88 14.53
C ILE A 20 4.90 6.09 13.82
N VAL A 21 6.23 6.16 13.79
CA VAL A 21 6.97 7.22 13.12
C VAL A 21 7.55 6.64 11.82
N PRO A 22 7.09 7.11 10.65
CA PRO A 22 7.65 6.65 9.39
C PRO A 22 9.13 6.94 9.22
N TYR A 23 9.87 6.00 8.62
CA TYR A 23 11.26 6.21 8.22
C TYR A 23 11.40 7.46 7.34
N MET A 24 10.59 7.54 6.27
CA MET A 24 10.50 8.73 5.42
C MET A 24 9.30 9.59 5.84
N LYS A 25 9.53 10.55 6.74
CA LYS A 25 8.49 11.42 7.32
C LYS A 25 7.74 12.28 6.29
N SER A 26 8.31 12.52 5.11
CA SER A 26 7.64 13.26 4.02
C SER A 26 6.65 12.38 3.23
N SER A 27 6.79 11.06 3.28
CA SER A 27 6.03 10.11 2.46
C SER A 27 4.55 10.03 2.87
N PRO A 28 3.60 10.40 1.99
CA PRO A 28 2.17 10.32 2.30
C PRO A 28 1.69 8.87 2.47
N ILE A 29 2.19 7.95 1.64
CA ILE A 29 1.80 6.53 1.71
C ILE A 29 2.25 5.87 3.03
N LEU A 30 3.46 6.18 3.53
CA LEU A 30 3.90 5.70 4.84
C LEU A 30 3.10 6.33 5.98
N LYS A 31 2.75 7.62 5.88
CA LYS A 31 1.87 8.28 6.87
C LYS A 31 0.49 7.63 6.93
N GLN A 32 -0.09 7.30 5.78
CA GLN A 32 -1.38 6.61 5.72
C GLN A 32 -1.28 5.21 6.33
N ALA A 33 -0.24 4.45 5.96
CA ALA A 33 0.02 3.12 6.52
C ALA A 33 0.22 3.15 8.03
N ALA A 34 1.00 4.11 8.56
CA ALA A 34 1.27 4.28 9.98
C ALA A 34 0.01 4.60 10.79
N LYS A 35 -0.99 5.26 10.17
CA LYS A 35 -2.28 5.53 10.81
C LYS A 35 -3.22 4.33 10.76
N PHE A 36 -3.12 3.50 9.73
CA PHE A 36 -4.05 2.39 9.50
C PHE A 36 -3.60 1.09 10.14
N TYR A 37 -2.37 0.64 9.84
CA TYR A 37 -1.87 -0.67 10.23
C TYR A 37 -1.50 -0.74 11.71
N SER A 38 -1.64 -1.94 12.29
CA SER A 38 -0.97 -2.24 13.56
C SER A 38 0.55 -2.10 13.42
N ARG A 39 1.27 -1.83 14.51
CA ARG A 39 2.72 -1.65 14.51
C ARG A 39 3.48 -2.79 13.82
N LYS A 40 3.10 -4.04 14.09
CA LYS A 40 3.75 -5.21 13.48
C LYS A 40 3.56 -5.22 11.96
N LEU A 41 2.36 -4.94 11.47
CA LEU A 41 2.04 -4.92 10.04
C LEU A 41 2.68 -3.72 9.34
N TYR A 42 2.75 -2.57 10.02
CA TYR A 42 3.45 -1.41 9.51
C TYR A 42 4.92 -1.71 9.21
N VAL A 43 5.61 -2.44 10.09
CA VAL A 43 7.03 -2.81 9.85
C VAL A 43 7.18 -3.66 8.58
N PHE A 44 6.28 -4.63 8.35
CA PHE A 44 6.28 -5.39 7.09
C PHE A 44 6.03 -4.48 5.89
N PHE A 45 5.02 -3.62 5.97
CA PHE A 45 4.69 -2.67 4.91
C PHE A 45 5.84 -1.70 4.60
N GLU A 46 6.51 -1.16 5.63
CA GLU A 46 7.63 -0.24 5.48
C GLU A 46 8.82 -0.93 4.81
N ASN A 47 9.10 -2.19 5.14
CA ASN A 47 10.12 -2.98 4.46
C ASN A 47 9.78 -3.20 2.97
N GLU A 48 8.54 -3.57 2.64
CA GLU A 48 8.11 -3.69 1.24
C GLU A 48 8.24 -2.36 0.50
N PHE A 49 7.84 -1.25 1.14
CA PHE A 49 7.96 0.08 0.55
C PHE A 49 9.43 0.41 0.28
N LEU A 50 10.32 0.27 1.26
CA LEU A 50 11.74 0.60 1.12
C LEU A 50 12.44 -0.31 0.10
N HIS A 51 12.13 -1.60 0.05
CA HIS A 51 12.63 -2.51 -0.98
C HIS A 51 12.15 -2.10 -2.37
N GLY A 52 10.87 -1.77 -2.51
CA GLY A 52 10.33 -1.22 -3.75
C GLY A 52 10.93 0.14 -4.12
N LEU A 53 11.39 0.92 -3.15
CA LEU A 53 12.05 2.19 -3.40
C LEU A 53 13.49 2.03 -3.92
N GLY A 54 14.27 1.15 -3.30
CA GLY A 54 15.73 1.12 -3.47
C GLY A 54 16.31 -0.16 -4.06
N GLY A 55 15.53 -1.24 -4.14
CA GLY A 55 16.01 -2.55 -4.60
C GLY A 55 15.40 -3.05 -5.90
N LEU A 56 14.45 -2.32 -6.49
CA LEU A 56 13.72 -2.77 -7.68
C LEU A 56 13.81 -1.81 -8.87
N CYS A 57 14.10 -2.38 -10.04
CA CYS A 57 13.88 -1.77 -11.34
C CYS A 57 12.44 -1.96 -11.80
N VAL A 58 11.97 -1.07 -12.67
CA VAL A 58 10.67 -1.22 -13.34
C VAL A 58 10.76 -0.73 -14.78
N GLU A 59 10.11 -1.46 -15.66
CA GLU A 59 9.89 -1.08 -17.05
C GLU A 59 8.42 -1.24 -17.39
N ASN A 60 7.89 -0.28 -18.13
CA ASN A 60 6.54 -0.36 -18.67
C ASN A 60 6.60 -1.02 -20.04
N THR A 61 5.77 -2.03 -20.25
CA THR A 61 5.71 -2.77 -21.53
C THR A 61 4.57 -2.30 -22.42
N SER A 62 3.60 -1.55 -21.89
CA SER A 62 2.38 -1.19 -22.61
C SER A 62 2.20 0.34 -22.70
N SER A 63 1.72 0.84 -23.84
CA SER A 63 1.48 2.28 -24.04
C SER A 63 0.45 2.86 -23.08
N ASP A 64 -0.48 2.01 -22.63
CA ASP A 64 -1.57 2.32 -21.71
C ASP A 64 -1.21 2.24 -20.22
N LEU A 65 0.06 2.00 -19.88
CA LEU A 65 0.51 1.86 -18.48
C LEU A 65 -0.26 0.76 -17.71
N SER A 66 -0.76 -0.26 -18.41
CA SER A 66 -1.49 -1.37 -17.79
C SER A 66 -0.58 -2.51 -17.35
N ARG A 67 0.65 -2.63 -17.88
CA ARG A 67 1.53 -3.76 -17.59
C ARG A 67 2.99 -3.36 -17.41
N PHE A 68 3.55 -3.78 -16.28
CA PHE A 68 4.93 -3.49 -15.88
C PHE A 68 5.71 -4.77 -15.61
N PHE A 69 6.99 -4.75 -15.97
CA PHE A 69 7.98 -5.71 -15.52
C PHE A 69 8.82 -5.10 -14.40
N VAL A 70 9.01 -5.88 -13.34
CA VAL A 70 9.74 -5.49 -12.14
C VAL A 70 10.78 -6.57 -11.85
N TRP A 71 12.00 -6.17 -11.53
CA TRP A 71 13.09 -7.09 -11.18
C TRP A 71 14.03 -6.44 -10.17
N ASN A 72 14.85 -7.26 -9.51
CA ASN A 72 15.84 -6.80 -8.55
C ASN A 72 16.98 -6.04 -9.24
N ILE A 73 17.47 -4.97 -8.62
CA ILE A 73 18.59 -4.17 -9.13
C ILE A 73 19.92 -4.93 -9.06
N ASP A 74 20.10 -5.74 -8.02
CA ASP A 74 21.26 -6.60 -7.91
C ASP A 74 21.14 -7.72 -8.95
N ASN A 75 21.91 -7.56 -10.04
CA ASN A 75 22.02 -8.50 -11.16
C ASN A 75 22.71 -9.81 -10.75
N SER A 76 22.30 -10.44 -9.65
CA SER A 76 22.81 -11.72 -9.18
C SER A 76 22.28 -12.87 -10.05
N THR A 77 22.84 -12.99 -11.26
CA THR A 77 22.83 -14.14 -12.21
C THR A 77 21.51 -14.85 -12.56
N ASP A 78 20.36 -14.50 -12.00
CA ASP A 78 19.04 -15.02 -12.38
C ASP A 78 17.93 -14.11 -11.81
N SER A 79 17.91 -12.84 -12.23
CA SER A 79 16.94 -11.87 -11.71
C SER A 79 15.54 -12.23 -12.21
N HIS A 80 14.79 -12.94 -11.38
CA HIS A 80 13.38 -13.24 -11.62
C HIS A 80 12.60 -11.96 -11.97
N ILE A 81 11.81 -12.02 -13.04
CA ILE A 81 10.94 -10.92 -13.48
C ILE A 81 9.53 -11.12 -12.93
N TRP A 82 9.04 -10.15 -12.16
CA TRP A 82 7.65 -10.09 -11.73
C TRP A 82 6.83 -9.22 -12.67
N ILE A 83 5.59 -9.64 -12.89
CA ILE A 83 4.63 -8.96 -13.74
C ILE A 83 3.65 -8.25 -12.81
N VAL A 84 3.47 -6.95 -13.03
CA VAL A 84 2.48 -6.15 -12.31
C VAL A 84 1.49 -5.58 -13.32
N ASN A 85 0.22 -5.91 -13.13
CA ASN A 85 -0.87 -5.38 -13.94
C ASN A 85 -1.54 -4.23 -13.17
N PHE A 86 -1.80 -3.13 -13.85
CA PHE A 86 -2.52 -1.98 -13.33
C PHE A 86 -3.79 -1.75 -14.18
N ASN A 87 -4.94 -1.70 -13.52
CA ASN A 87 -6.19 -1.28 -14.13
C ASN A 87 -6.55 0.10 -13.60
N SER A 88 -6.43 1.10 -14.46
CA SER A 88 -6.71 2.50 -14.14
C SER A 88 -8.20 2.79 -13.88
N LEU A 89 -9.11 2.08 -14.56
CA LEU A 89 -10.56 2.26 -14.43
C LEU A 89 -11.05 1.81 -13.06
N GLU A 90 -10.56 0.67 -12.59
CA GLU A 90 -10.88 0.10 -11.29
C GLU A 90 -9.93 0.55 -10.17
N GLY A 91 -8.80 1.14 -10.55
CA GLY A 91 -7.69 1.43 -9.65
C GLY A 91 -7.03 0.18 -9.06
N SER A 92 -7.02 -0.93 -9.80
CA SER A 92 -6.44 -2.22 -9.40
C SER A 92 -4.96 -2.25 -9.68
N ILE A 93 -4.20 -2.83 -8.76
CA ILE A 93 -2.84 -3.27 -8.96
C ILE A 93 -2.71 -4.72 -8.48
N GLU A 94 -2.20 -5.58 -9.35
CA GLU A 94 -2.04 -7.01 -9.10
C GLU A 94 -0.64 -7.43 -9.51
N CYS A 95 0.00 -8.31 -8.74
CA CYS A 95 1.35 -8.76 -9.02
C CYS A 95 1.39 -10.28 -9.08
N SER A 96 2.17 -10.82 -10.02
CA SER A 96 2.38 -12.27 -10.17
C SER A 96 2.96 -12.96 -8.93
N CYS A 97 3.53 -12.22 -7.98
CA CYS A 97 3.98 -12.79 -6.70
C CYS A 97 2.83 -13.16 -5.73
N ALA A 98 1.59 -12.73 -6.01
CA ALA A 98 0.38 -13.02 -5.25
C ALA A 98 0.43 -12.69 -3.73
N LYS A 99 1.33 -11.80 -3.31
CA LYS A 99 1.55 -11.49 -1.88
C LYS A 99 0.35 -10.82 -1.23
N PHE A 100 -0.42 -10.04 -1.98
CA PHE A 100 -1.61 -9.40 -1.44
C PHE A 100 -2.72 -10.43 -1.19
N GLU A 101 -2.86 -11.42 -2.06
CA GLU A 101 -3.81 -12.51 -1.96
C GLU A 101 -3.46 -13.40 -0.77
N MET A 102 -2.16 -13.70 -0.59
CA MET A 102 -1.66 -14.53 0.50
C MET A 102 -1.63 -13.82 1.86
N MET A 103 -1.18 -12.56 1.91
CA MET A 103 -0.89 -11.84 3.16
C MET A 103 -1.79 -10.62 3.40
N GLY A 104 -2.53 -10.14 2.39
CA GLY A 104 -3.32 -8.93 2.45
C GLY A 104 -2.50 -7.64 2.60
N ILE A 105 -1.22 -7.67 2.20
CA ILE A 105 -0.31 -6.51 2.17
C ILE A 105 0.27 -6.40 0.76
N LEU A 106 0.32 -5.18 0.22
CA LEU A 106 0.93 -4.91 -1.08
C LEU A 106 2.43 -5.26 -1.05
N CYS A 107 2.88 -5.97 -2.08
CA CYS A 107 4.30 -6.29 -2.24
C CYS A 107 5.14 -5.09 -2.68
N ALA A 108 6.45 -5.20 -2.51
CA ALA A 108 7.44 -4.27 -3.03
C ALA A 108 7.26 -3.99 -4.55
N HIS A 109 6.88 -5.00 -5.35
CA HIS A 109 6.67 -4.83 -6.79
C HIS A 109 5.49 -3.89 -7.10
N CYS A 110 4.34 -4.10 -6.44
CA CYS A 110 3.19 -3.19 -6.55
C CYS A 110 3.59 -1.77 -6.10
N MET A 111 4.34 -1.66 -5.01
CA MET A 111 4.77 -0.38 -4.45
C MET A 111 5.73 0.36 -5.40
N ARG A 112 6.63 -0.36 -6.08
CA ARG A 112 7.53 0.20 -7.11
C ARG A 112 6.75 0.78 -8.29
N VAL A 113 5.70 0.09 -8.75
CA VAL A 113 4.81 0.54 -9.82
C VAL A 113 3.95 1.70 -9.36
N MET A 114 3.38 1.66 -8.16
CA MET A 114 2.64 2.78 -7.57
C MET A 114 3.49 4.05 -7.53
N ARG A 115 4.76 3.94 -7.15
CA ARG A 115 5.70 5.06 -7.23
C ARG A 115 5.91 5.53 -8.67
N GLN A 116 6.10 4.62 -9.63
CA GLN A 116 6.25 4.96 -11.05
C GLN A 116 5.05 5.74 -11.61
N LEU A 117 3.86 5.45 -11.09
CA LEU A 117 2.59 6.07 -11.47
C LEU A 117 2.24 7.30 -10.62
N ASP A 118 3.12 7.75 -9.72
CA ASP A 118 2.91 8.84 -8.77
C ASP A 118 1.65 8.67 -7.89
N ILE A 119 1.34 7.42 -7.53
CA ILE A 119 0.25 7.07 -6.61
C ILE A 119 0.72 7.30 -5.18
N VAL A 120 0.28 8.41 -4.59
CA VAL A 120 0.80 8.87 -3.29
C VAL A 120 0.12 8.24 -2.07
N ASN A 121 -1.01 7.56 -2.25
CA ASN A 121 -1.78 6.92 -1.18
C ASN A 121 -2.19 5.51 -1.58
N ILE A 122 -2.26 4.61 -0.60
CA ILE A 122 -2.81 3.26 -0.72
C ILE A 122 -4.30 3.37 -1.07
N PRO A 123 -4.75 2.79 -2.19
CA PRO A 123 -6.17 2.73 -2.49
C PRO A 123 -6.92 1.96 -1.39
N ILE A 124 -8.12 2.43 -1.05
CA ILE A 124 -8.88 1.94 0.12
C ILE A 124 -9.11 0.41 0.05
N LYS A 125 -9.28 -0.15 -1.15
CA LYS A 125 -9.47 -1.59 -1.34
C LYS A 125 -8.31 -2.47 -0.87
N TYR A 126 -7.11 -1.91 -0.75
CA TYR A 126 -5.93 -2.61 -0.22
C TYR A 126 -5.73 -2.40 1.30
N LEU A 127 -6.60 -1.61 1.95
CA LEU A 127 -6.61 -1.38 3.40
C LEU A 127 -7.63 -2.28 4.09
N LEU A 128 -7.26 -3.55 4.28
CA LEU A 128 -8.16 -4.56 4.84
C LEU A 128 -8.39 -4.34 6.35
N SER A 129 -9.66 -4.36 6.78
CA SER A 129 -10.05 -4.10 8.19
C SER A 129 -9.38 -5.06 9.18
N ARG A 130 -9.19 -6.33 8.79
CA ARG A 130 -8.48 -7.35 9.60
C ARG A 130 -7.05 -6.93 9.99
N TRP A 131 -6.45 -6.03 9.20
CA TRP A 131 -5.10 -5.52 9.38
C TRP A 131 -5.04 -4.13 10.05
N SER A 132 -6.21 -3.55 10.36
CA SER A 132 -6.27 -2.27 11.05
C SER A 132 -5.73 -2.38 12.48
N ALA A 133 -5.14 -1.31 13.00
CA ALA A 133 -4.73 -1.23 14.41
C ALA A 133 -5.92 -1.41 15.37
N ASN A 134 -7.14 -1.14 14.90
CA ASN A 134 -8.37 -1.27 15.65
C ASN A 134 -9.11 -2.60 15.42
N ALA A 135 -8.56 -3.54 14.65
CA ALA A 135 -9.24 -4.77 14.27
C ALA A 135 -9.83 -5.52 15.48
N ARG A 136 -9.11 -5.58 16.61
CA ARG A 136 -9.63 -6.19 17.84
C ARG A 136 -10.80 -5.39 18.45
N LYS A 137 -10.72 -4.05 18.46
CA LYS A 137 -11.80 -3.20 18.98
C LYS A 137 -13.05 -3.30 18.11
N ASP A 138 -12.88 -3.40 16.80
CA ASP A 138 -13.98 -3.51 15.84
C ASP A 138 -14.76 -4.84 16.03
N LEU A 139 -14.07 -5.93 16.38
CA LEU A 139 -14.68 -7.23 16.70
C LEU A 139 -15.52 -7.20 17.99
N TYR A 140 -15.05 -6.51 19.04
CA TYR A 140 -15.75 -6.44 20.32
C TYR A 140 -16.83 -5.34 20.37
N SER A 141 -16.84 -4.40 19.42
CA SER A 141 -17.79 -3.27 19.38
C SER A 141 -19.01 -3.50 18.49
N GLY A 142 -19.26 -4.75 18.07
CA GLY A 142 -20.48 -5.10 17.33
C GLY A 142 -20.59 -4.48 15.93
N GLY A 143 -19.47 -4.35 15.20
CA GLY A 143 -19.51 -4.02 13.77
C GLY A 143 -19.92 -2.57 13.43
N LYS A 144 -19.93 -1.65 14.39
CA LYS A 144 -19.98 -0.21 14.07
C LYS A 144 -18.58 0.28 13.76
N ILE A 145 -18.26 0.28 12.47
CA ILE A 145 -17.12 0.96 11.87
C ILE A 145 -17.11 2.40 12.42
N PRO A 146 -16.10 2.84 13.20
CA PRO A 146 -15.80 4.25 13.24
C PRO A 146 -15.30 4.55 11.83
N CYS A 147 -16.18 5.12 11.01
CA CYS A 147 -15.75 5.79 9.80
C CYS A 147 -14.49 6.58 10.17
N LEU A 148 -13.40 6.35 9.45
CA LEU A 148 -12.32 7.34 9.35
C LEU A 148 -13.04 8.67 9.17
N GLY A 149 -13.03 9.51 10.21
CA GLY A 149 -14.01 10.58 10.37
C GLY A 149 -14.22 11.31 9.06
N MET A 150 -15.49 11.49 8.69
CA MET A 150 -15.98 12.10 7.44
C MET A 150 -15.45 13.53 7.16
N ASN A 151 -14.49 14.03 7.93
CA ASN A 151 -13.86 15.33 7.76
C ASN A 151 -12.57 15.29 6.91
N ALA A 152 -12.23 14.15 6.31
CA ALA A 152 -11.30 14.10 5.16
C ALA A 152 -12.04 13.90 3.81
N CYS A 153 -13.37 13.73 3.84
CA CYS A 153 -14.18 13.42 2.66
C CYS A 153 -14.78 14.66 1.96
N GLN A 154 -14.58 15.88 2.47
CA GLN A 154 -14.84 17.09 1.68
C GLN A 154 -13.60 17.46 0.87
N LEU A 155 -13.37 16.70 -0.20
CA LEU A 155 -12.69 17.14 -1.44
C LEU A 155 -12.74 16.07 -2.56
N ILE A 156 -13.46 14.95 -2.37
CA ILE A 156 -13.63 13.91 -3.41
C ILE A 156 -15.11 13.76 -3.76
N SER A 157 -15.83 14.88 -3.85
CA SER A 157 -17.13 14.96 -4.52
C SER A 157 -17.00 15.94 -5.69
N GLY A 158 -16.25 15.51 -6.70
CA GLY A 158 -16.03 16.31 -7.91
C GLY A 158 -14.86 15.77 -8.71
N SER A 159 -15.17 15.17 -9.86
CA SER A 159 -14.27 14.73 -10.94
C SER A 159 -13.41 13.47 -10.72
N SER A 160 -14.00 12.33 -11.13
CA SER A 160 -13.38 11.25 -11.92
C SER A 160 -12.07 10.60 -11.44
N ASN A 161 -12.20 9.44 -10.78
CA ASN A 161 -11.50 8.16 -11.01
C ASN A 161 -10.12 8.14 -11.71
N LEU A 162 -9.19 9.04 -11.40
CA LEU A 162 -7.85 9.00 -12.01
C LEU A 162 -6.79 9.08 -10.92
N ILE A 163 -6.17 7.92 -10.69
CA ILE A 163 -5.13 7.63 -9.72
C ILE A 163 -3.77 8.26 -10.10
N PHE A 164 -3.65 8.75 -11.33
CA PHE A 164 -2.42 9.35 -11.85
C PHE A 164 -2.35 10.84 -11.54
N ARG A 165 -1.35 11.22 -10.74
CA ARG A 165 -1.04 12.62 -10.47
C ARG A 165 -0.09 13.22 -11.52
N ASN A 166 0.67 12.38 -12.23
CA ASN A 166 1.58 12.81 -13.29
C ASN A 166 0.82 13.15 -14.57
N TYR A 167 0.94 14.39 -15.04
CA TYR A 167 0.33 14.84 -16.30
C TYR A 167 0.76 13.96 -17.48
N VAL A 168 2.02 13.55 -17.55
CA VAL A 168 2.56 12.72 -18.63
C VAL A 168 1.95 11.32 -18.59
N CYS A 169 1.88 10.67 -17.42
CA CYS A 169 1.23 9.35 -17.30
C CYS A 169 -0.27 9.43 -17.62
N ARG A 170 -0.96 10.48 -17.16
CA ARG A 170 -2.37 10.71 -17.48
C ARG A 170 -2.59 10.95 -18.97
N PHE A 171 -1.69 11.70 -19.61
CA PHE A 171 -1.74 12.03 -21.04
C PHE A 171 -1.47 10.79 -21.90
N ALA A 172 -0.43 10.02 -21.56
CA ALA A 172 -0.11 8.75 -22.23
C ALA A 172 -1.29 7.76 -22.16
N TYR A 173 -1.89 7.61 -20.97
CA TYR A 173 -3.08 6.78 -20.79
C TYR A 173 -4.24 7.22 -21.69
N LYS A 174 -4.58 8.53 -21.70
CA LYS A 174 -5.66 9.04 -22.55
C LYS A 174 -5.45 8.76 -24.03
N ILE A 175 -4.22 9.00 -24.54
CA ILE A 175 -3.89 8.71 -25.94
C ILE A 175 -4.08 7.22 -26.27
N SER A 176 -3.66 6.33 -25.36
CA SER A 176 -3.75 4.89 -25.60
C SER A 176 -5.18 4.34 -25.59
N THR A 177 -6.11 5.00 -24.88
CA THR A 177 -7.50 4.54 -24.75
C THR A 177 -8.48 5.19 -25.72
N GLU A 178 -8.11 6.31 -26.34
CA GLU A 178 -8.95 7.07 -27.28
C GLU A 178 -8.56 6.86 -28.76
N ALA A 179 -7.56 6.00 -29.04
CA ALA A 179 -7.09 5.62 -30.38
C ALA A 179 -7.67 4.27 -30.83
#